data_AF-J5J2R4-F1
#
_entry.id   AF-J5J2R4-F1
#
_cell.length_a   1.000
_cell.length_b   1.000
_cell.length_c   1.000
_cell.angle_alpha   90.00
_cell.angle_beta   90.00
_cell.angle_gamma   90.00
#
_symmetry.space_group_name_H-M   'P 1'
#
loop_
_entity.id
_entity.type
_entity.pdbx_description
1 polymer ?
#
loop_
_entity_poly.entity_id
_entity_poly.type
_entity_poly.pdbx_seq_one_letter_code
_entity_poly.pdbx_strand_id
1 'polypeptide(L)'
;MLSATGGPLIDSKTGTLVGLVSISVGNKKKVYCADAGIFIRIGSYLDFINKNLGEGGFTDGDNQRIKDEAKMAVLRPTLLKACKAKHSDEYDICLKKASAALLSGTKGEEEPTLEQWTAYFQDSAECDAFKVKEGACDDCAEKANVDSTVETVIQCSEAENKGN
;
A
#
# COMPACT_ATOMS: atom_id res chain seq x y z
N MET A 1 -42.05 -0.49 -8.76
CA MET A 1 -40.74 -0.83 -9.35
C MET A 1 -39.94 -1.59 -8.31
N LEU A 2 -39.52 -2.82 -8.59
CA LEU A 2 -38.67 -3.61 -7.69
C LEU A 2 -37.20 -3.30 -8.03
N SER A 3 -36.52 -2.51 -7.20
CA SER A 3 -35.15 -2.03 -7.46
C SER A 3 -34.05 -3.05 -7.09
N ALA A 4 -34.39 -4.33 -6.91
CA ALA A 4 -33.47 -5.36 -6.40
C ALA A 4 -33.29 -6.56 -7.34
N THR A 5 -33.91 -6.56 -8.52
CA THR A 5 -33.69 -7.63 -9.52
C THR A 5 -32.21 -7.68 -9.91
N GLY A 6 -31.61 -8.86 -9.84
CA GLY A 6 -30.17 -9.08 -10.05
C GLY A 6 -29.30 -8.97 -8.79
N GLY A 7 -29.86 -8.61 -7.64
CA GLY A 7 -29.13 -8.60 -6.37
C GLY A 7 -28.69 -10.02 -5.93
N PRO A 8 -27.54 -10.17 -5.24
CA PRO A 8 -27.02 -11.48 -4.85
C PRO A 8 -27.72 -12.03 -3.60
N LEU A 9 -27.99 -13.33 -3.60
CA LEU A 9 -28.29 -14.13 -2.42
C LEU A 9 -27.05 -14.94 -2.06
N ILE A 10 -26.43 -14.60 -0.93
CA ILE A 10 -25.16 -15.17 -0.47
C ILE A 10 -25.41 -16.07 0.74
N ASP A 11 -24.83 -17.27 0.74
CA ASP A 11 -24.75 -18.09 1.95
C ASP A 11 -23.80 -17.41 2.93
N SER A 12 -24.33 -16.95 4.06
CA SER A 12 -23.56 -16.20 5.06
C SER A 12 -22.48 -17.03 5.77
N LYS A 13 -22.58 -18.36 5.74
CA LYS A 13 -21.56 -19.24 6.35
C LYS A 13 -20.37 -19.45 5.44
N THR A 14 -20.60 -19.62 4.14
CA THR A 14 -19.54 -19.96 3.18
C THR A 14 -19.10 -18.76 2.33
N GLY A 15 -19.87 -17.68 2.31
CA GLY A 15 -19.67 -16.55 1.40
C GLY A 15 -20.04 -16.86 -0.05
N THR A 16 -20.64 -18.02 -0.34
CA THR A 16 -20.94 -18.46 -1.71
C THR A 16 -22.19 -17.78 -2.26
N LEU A 17 -22.13 -17.30 -3.51
CA LEU A 17 -23.32 -16.86 -4.24
C LEU A 17 -24.21 -18.06 -4.58
N VAL A 18 -25.39 -18.14 -3.97
CA VAL A 18 -26.33 -19.27 -4.16
C VAL A 18 -27.51 -18.90 -5.06
N GLY A 19 -27.82 -17.61 -5.20
CA GLY A 19 -28.87 -17.16 -6.10
C GLY A 19 -28.83 -15.68 -6.49
N LEU A 20 -29.66 -15.32 -7.46
CA LEU A 20 -29.92 -13.93 -7.86
C LEU A 20 -31.40 -13.62 -7.69
N VAL A 21 -31.72 -12.45 -7.14
CA VAL A 21 -33.11 -12.00 -6.99
C VAL A 21 -33.76 -11.91 -8.37
N SER A 22 -34.82 -12.69 -8.61
CA SER A 22 -35.56 -12.69 -9.87
C SER A 22 -36.80 -11.80 -9.75
N ILE A 23 -37.82 -12.27 -9.04
CA ILE A 23 -39.08 -11.56 -8.83
C ILE A 23 -39.52 -11.66 -7.38
N SER A 24 -40.24 -10.63 -6.92
CA SER A 24 -41.01 -10.72 -5.68
C SER A 24 -42.44 -11.14 -6.02
N VAL A 25 -42.90 -12.24 -5.43
CA VAL A 25 -44.28 -12.71 -5.59
C VAL A 25 -45.15 -11.97 -4.58
N GLY A 26 -46.31 -11.49 -5.03
CA GLY A 26 -47.32 -10.92 -4.15
C GLY A 26 -48.05 -12.03 -3.38
N ASN A 27 -48.31 -11.82 -2.09
CA ASN A 27 -49.13 -12.73 -1.32
C ASN A 27 -50.61 -12.72 -1.81
N LYS A 28 -51.49 -13.52 -1.19
CA LYS A 28 -52.93 -13.58 -1.55
C LYS A 28 -53.64 -12.22 -1.51
N LYS A 29 -53.09 -11.24 -0.80
CA LYS A 29 -53.59 -9.86 -0.69
C LYS A 29 -52.87 -8.88 -1.64
N LYS A 30 -52.08 -9.39 -2.59
CA LYS A 30 -51.23 -8.62 -3.52
C LYS A 30 -50.18 -7.73 -2.83
N VAL A 31 -49.79 -8.06 -1.60
CA VAL A 31 -48.66 -7.41 -0.93
C VAL A 31 -47.38 -8.05 -1.45
N TYR A 32 -46.60 -7.29 -2.21
CA TYR A 32 -45.29 -7.71 -2.71
C TYR A 32 -44.26 -7.65 -1.58
N CYS A 33 -43.24 -8.51 -1.64
CA CYS A 33 -42.17 -8.64 -0.63
C CYS A 33 -42.65 -9.15 0.76
N ALA A 34 -43.86 -9.70 0.86
CA ALA A 34 -44.40 -10.22 2.11
C ALA A 34 -44.35 -11.76 2.22
N ASP A 35 -43.91 -12.44 1.16
CA ASP A 35 -43.81 -13.90 1.06
C ASP A 35 -42.43 -14.29 0.49
N ALA A 36 -42.19 -15.60 0.34
CA ALA A 36 -40.93 -16.13 -0.20
C ALA A 36 -40.53 -15.46 -1.53
N GLY A 37 -39.27 -15.02 -1.61
CA GLY A 37 -38.68 -14.49 -2.83
C GLY A 37 -38.35 -15.61 -3.82
N ILE A 38 -38.49 -15.32 -5.11
CA ILE A 38 -38.02 -16.22 -6.17
C ILE A 38 -36.60 -15.80 -6.57
N PHE A 39 -35.68 -16.75 -6.51
CA PHE A 39 -34.29 -16.57 -6.88
C PHE A 39 -33.93 -17.48 -8.05
N ILE A 40 -33.09 -16.99 -8.96
CA ILE A 40 -32.38 -17.84 -9.92
C ILE A 40 -31.35 -18.62 -9.11
N ARG A 41 -31.39 -19.95 -9.17
CA ARG A 41 -30.41 -20.82 -8.50
C ARG A 41 -29.11 -20.87 -9.31
N ILE A 42 -28.04 -20.24 -8.84
CA ILE A 42 -26.76 -20.15 -9.58
C ILE A 42 -26.18 -21.52 -9.89
N GLY A 43 -26.29 -22.48 -8.97
CA GLY A 43 -25.82 -23.86 -9.18
C GLY A 43 -26.35 -24.52 -10.46
N SER A 44 -27.56 -24.18 -10.91
CA SER A 44 -28.17 -24.71 -12.13
C SER A 44 -27.60 -24.12 -13.43
N TYR A 45 -26.82 -23.04 -13.33
CA TYR A 45 -26.28 -22.30 -14.47
C TYR A 45 -24.75 -22.29 -14.48
N LEU A 46 -24.07 -23.02 -13.57
CA LEU A 46 -22.61 -23.01 -13.50
C LEU A 46 -21.95 -23.38 -14.83
N ASP A 47 -22.44 -24.42 -15.52
CA ASP A 47 -21.88 -24.81 -16.83
C ASP A 47 -22.06 -23.71 -17.88
N PHE A 48 -23.23 -23.04 -17.89
CA PHE A 48 -23.48 -21.92 -18.78
C PHE A 48 -22.60 -20.72 -18.44
N ILE A 49 -22.46 -20.39 -17.15
CA ILE A 49 -21.61 -19.30 -16.66
C ILE A 49 -20.16 -19.58 -17.07
N ASN A 50 -19.64 -20.77 -16.74
CA ASN A 50 -18.27 -21.17 -17.05
C ASN A 50 -18.00 -21.17 -18.56
N LYS A 51 -18.96 -21.60 -19.38
CA LYS A 51 -18.84 -21.59 -20.84
C LYS A 51 -18.86 -20.19 -21.46
N ASN A 52 -19.53 -19.22 -20.81
CA ASN A 52 -19.74 -17.88 -21.37
C ASN A 52 -18.91 -16.79 -20.69
N LEU A 53 -18.10 -17.12 -19.68
CA LEU A 53 -17.09 -16.22 -19.13
C LEU A 53 -15.83 -16.11 -20.03
N GLY A 54 -15.78 -16.84 -21.15
CA GLY A 54 -14.66 -16.82 -22.13
C GLY A 54 -13.42 -17.62 -21.69
N GLU A 55 -12.35 -17.61 -22.50
CA GLU A 55 -11.01 -18.13 -22.11
C GLU A 55 -10.42 -17.39 -20.90
N GLY A 56 -10.95 -16.20 -20.57
CA GLY A 56 -10.61 -15.41 -19.38
C GLY A 56 -11.60 -15.57 -18.24
N GLY A 57 -12.32 -16.71 -18.15
CA GLY A 57 -13.09 -17.01 -16.95
C GLY A 57 -12.22 -16.81 -15.72
N PHE A 58 -12.77 -16.18 -14.67
CA PHE A 58 -12.04 -15.74 -13.47
C PHE A 58 -11.03 -16.81 -13.03
N THR A 59 -9.77 -16.65 -13.43
CA THR A 59 -8.77 -17.67 -13.14
C THR A 59 -8.33 -17.47 -11.69
N ASP A 60 -7.80 -18.51 -11.05
CA ASP A 60 -7.15 -18.34 -9.75
C ASP A 60 -6.03 -17.28 -9.82
N GLY A 61 -5.42 -17.08 -11.01
CA GLY A 61 -4.47 -16.00 -11.30
C GLY A 61 -5.08 -14.60 -11.28
N ASP A 62 -6.31 -14.41 -11.77
CA ASP A 62 -7.01 -13.11 -11.66
C ASP A 62 -7.39 -12.79 -10.22
N ASN A 63 -7.82 -13.81 -9.47
CA ASN A 63 -8.00 -13.71 -8.02
C ASN A 63 -6.71 -13.34 -7.31
N GLN A 64 -5.58 -13.92 -7.72
CA GLN A 64 -4.27 -13.62 -7.13
C GLN A 64 -3.81 -12.21 -7.49
N ARG A 65 -3.96 -11.78 -8.75
CA ARG A 65 -3.65 -10.41 -9.20
C ARG A 65 -4.44 -9.36 -8.42
N ILE A 66 -5.75 -9.54 -8.26
CA ILE A 66 -6.58 -8.60 -7.48
C ILE A 66 -6.14 -8.55 -6.01
N LYS A 67 -5.79 -9.70 -5.41
CA LYS A 67 -5.25 -9.75 -4.05
C LYS A 67 -3.90 -9.05 -3.95
N ASP A 68 -3.03 -9.24 -4.94
CA ASP A 68 -1.70 -8.65 -4.99
C ASP A 68 -1.76 -7.14 -5.21
N GLU A 69 -2.62 -6.66 -6.11
CA GLU A 69 -2.90 -5.22 -6.32
C GLU A 69 -3.43 -4.58 -5.02
N ALA A 70 -4.38 -5.22 -4.34
CA ALA A 70 -4.90 -4.75 -3.06
C ALA A 70 -3.83 -4.76 -1.96
N LYS A 71 -3.00 -5.81 -1.90
CA LYS A 71 -1.87 -5.90 -0.96
C LYS A 71 -0.86 -4.79 -1.22
N MET A 72 -0.51 -4.53 -2.48
CA MET A 72 0.43 -3.47 -2.86
C MET A 72 -0.08 -2.07 -2.55
N ALA A 73 -1.40 -1.83 -2.68
CA ALA A 73 -2.01 -0.56 -2.31
C ALA A 73 -1.81 -0.21 -0.82
N VAL A 74 -1.71 -1.22 0.05
CA VAL A 74 -1.43 -1.04 1.49
C VAL A 74 0.06 -1.11 1.81
N LEU A 75 0.79 -2.01 1.15
CA LEU A 75 2.20 -2.26 1.40
C LEU A 75 3.07 -1.07 0.95
N ARG A 76 2.83 -0.51 -0.24
CA ARG A 76 3.69 0.55 -0.81
C ARG A 76 3.78 1.79 0.07
N PRO A 77 2.67 2.37 0.60
CA PRO A 77 2.76 3.50 1.54
C PRO A 77 3.54 3.17 2.81
N THR A 78 3.43 1.93 3.30
CA THR A 78 4.14 1.47 4.49
C THR A 78 5.64 1.38 4.24
N LEU A 79 6.03 0.77 3.12
CA LEU A 79 7.43 0.67 2.70
C LEU A 79 8.06 2.06 2.50
N LEU A 80 7.37 2.94 1.78
CA LEU A 80 7.84 4.30 1.50
C LEU A 80 8.06 5.08 2.80
N LYS A 81 7.06 5.07 3.69
CA LYS A 81 7.14 5.79 4.97
C LYS A 81 8.30 5.30 5.83
N ALA A 82 8.49 3.98 5.92
CA ALA A 82 9.55 3.39 6.72
C ALA A 82 10.94 3.71 6.15
N CYS A 83 11.12 3.65 4.83
CA CYS A 83 12.37 4.03 4.16
C CYS A 83 12.72 5.50 4.41
N LYS A 84 11.75 6.42 4.24
CA LYS A 84 11.98 7.84 4.48
C LYS A 84 12.31 8.14 5.93
N ALA A 85 11.58 7.55 6.87
CA ALA A 85 11.85 7.70 8.30
C ALA A 85 13.28 7.26 8.65
N LYS A 86 13.74 6.13 8.11
CA LYS A 86 15.09 5.61 8.33
C LYS A 86 16.17 6.63 7.93
N HIS A 87 16.09 7.21 6.75
CA HIS A 87 17.11 8.16 6.27
C HIS A 87 16.98 9.55 6.90
N SER A 88 15.75 9.98 7.23
CA SER A 88 15.52 11.19 8.01
C SER A 88 16.15 11.08 9.42
N ASP A 89 16.00 9.93 10.08
CA ASP A 89 16.64 9.68 11.38
C ASP A 89 18.18 9.72 11.27
N GLU A 90 18.74 9.16 10.18
CA GLU A 90 20.19 9.19 9.93
C GLU A 90 20.71 10.61 9.67
N TYR A 91 19.94 11.41 8.91
CA TYR A 91 20.22 12.82 8.69
C TYR A 91 20.26 13.59 10.02
N ASP A 92 19.26 13.39 10.87
CA ASP A 92 19.17 14.04 12.19
C ASP A 92 20.32 13.62 13.11
N ILE A 93 20.69 12.33 13.10
CA ILE A 93 21.84 11.82 13.87
C ILE A 93 23.13 12.44 13.35
N CYS A 94 23.29 12.59 12.04
CA CYS A 94 24.46 13.20 11.41
C CYS A 94 24.59 14.68 11.80
N LEU A 95 23.52 15.46 11.66
CA LEU A 95 23.52 16.87 12.06
C LEU A 95 23.81 17.06 13.55
N LYS A 96 23.21 16.23 14.42
CA LYS A 96 23.48 16.29 15.86
C LYS A 96 24.97 16.08 16.18
N LYS A 97 25.66 15.21 15.43
CA LYS A 97 27.11 15.01 15.59
C LYS A 97 27.89 16.24 15.13
N ALA A 98 27.56 16.81 13.96
CA ALA A 98 28.19 18.04 13.47
C ALA A 98 28.00 19.21 14.47
N SER A 99 26.79 19.39 15.00
CA SER A 99 26.51 20.40 16.02
C SER A 99 27.25 20.12 17.34
N ALA A 100 27.36 18.87 17.76
CA ALA A 100 28.11 18.51 18.97
C ALA A 100 29.61 18.81 18.81
N ALA A 101 30.18 18.56 17.62
CA ALA A 101 31.56 18.90 17.31
C ALA A 101 31.79 20.43 17.40
N LEU A 102 30.89 21.22 16.82
CA LEU A 102 30.91 22.69 16.90
C LEU A 102 30.90 23.18 18.36
N LEU A 103 30.00 22.64 19.18
CA LEU A 103 29.85 23.04 20.59
C LEU A 103 30.93 22.50 21.52
N SER A 104 31.63 21.42 21.14
CA SER A 104 32.75 20.89 21.94
C SER A 104 34.03 21.70 21.79
N GLY A 105 34.16 22.45 20.69
CA GLY A 105 35.31 23.32 20.42
C GLY A 105 35.23 24.69 21.11
N THR A 106 34.04 25.10 21.57
CA THR A 106 33.85 26.37 22.28
C THR A 106 34.07 26.18 23.78
N LYS A 107 34.89 27.06 24.39
CA LYS A 107 35.08 27.10 25.85
C LYS A 107 34.11 28.11 26.46
N GLY A 108 33.10 27.64 27.18
CA GLY A 108 32.17 28.52 27.91
C GLY A 108 31.23 29.31 26.99
N GLU A 109 31.07 30.61 27.23
CA GLU A 109 30.18 31.52 26.49
C GLU A 109 30.82 32.13 25.22
N GLU A 110 32.02 31.70 24.84
CA GLU A 110 32.67 32.18 23.62
C GLU A 110 31.95 31.68 22.35
N GLU A 111 31.70 32.60 21.42
CA GLU A 111 31.15 32.26 20.11
C GLU A 111 32.12 31.35 19.32
N PRO A 112 31.60 30.41 18.49
CA PRO A 112 32.47 29.57 17.68
C PRO A 112 33.29 30.38 16.67
N THR A 113 34.54 29.99 16.46
CA THR A 113 35.43 30.61 15.50
C THR A 113 35.00 30.33 14.05
N LEU A 114 35.51 31.12 13.10
CA LEU A 114 35.27 30.88 11.67
C LEU A 114 35.70 29.48 11.21
N GLU A 115 36.80 28.96 11.76
CA GLU A 115 37.29 27.60 11.46
C GLU A 115 36.31 26.53 11.97
N GLN A 116 35.74 26.73 13.16
CA GLN A 116 34.74 25.82 13.73
C GLN A 116 33.44 25.83 12.93
N TRP A 117 32.97 26.99 12.51
CA TRP A 117 31.83 27.11 11.59
C TRP A 117 32.10 26.45 10.24
N THR A 118 33.31 26.62 9.70
CA THR A 118 33.69 26.00 8.43
C THR A 118 33.67 24.47 8.53
N ALA A 119 34.22 23.90 9.61
CA ALA A 119 34.15 22.47 9.87
C ALA A 119 32.70 21.98 10.02
N TYR A 120 31.86 22.70 10.76
CA TYR A 120 30.43 22.40 10.88
C TYR A 120 29.73 22.35 9.52
N PHE A 121 29.98 23.33 8.64
CA PHE A 121 29.37 23.36 7.31
C PHE A 121 29.85 22.20 6.43
N GLN A 122 31.12 21.82 6.53
CA GLN A 122 31.65 20.65 5.83
C GLN A 122 30.99 19.36 6.32
N ASP A 123 30.97 19.14 7.64
CA ASP A 123 30.35 17.95 8.25
C ASP A 123 28.84 17.88 7.96
N SER A 124 28.15 19.03 7.98
CA SER A 124 26.72 19.10 7.67
C SER A 124 26.43 18.81 6.19
N ALA A 125 27.34 19.19 5.29
CA ALA A 125 27.20 18.88 3.87
C ALA A 125 27.31 17.37 3.59
N GLU A 126 28.11 16.63 4.37
CA GLU A 126 28.16 15.17 4.26
C GLU A 126 26.82 14.52 4.64
N CYS A 127 26.04 15.16 5.51
CA CYS A 127 24.70 14.68 5.89
C CYS A 127 23.69 14.73 4.74
N ASP A 128 23.90 15.58 3.72
CA ASP A 128 22.99 15.66 2.56
C ASP A 128 22.92 14.35 1.77
N ALA A 129 23.92 13.46 1.91
CA ALA A 129 23.87 12.11 1.37
C ALA A 129 22.64 11.31 1.88
N PHE A 130 22.14 11.58 3.09
CA PHE A 130 20.94 10.95 3.61
C PHE A 130 19.66 11.49 2.97
N LYS A 131 19.62 12.78 2.60
CA LYS A 131 18.49 13.35 1.85
C LYS A 131 18.40 12.78 0.43
N VAL A 132 19.55 12.53 -0.21
CA VAL A 132 19.59 11.88 -1.52
C VAL A 132 18.98 10.47 -1.43
N LYS A 133 19.39 9.68 -0.42
CA LYS A 133 18.83 8.35 -0.16
C LYS A 133 17.33 8.42 0.19
N GLU A 134 16.91 9.40 0.99
CA GLU A 134 15.50 9.62 1.31
C GLU A 134 14.66 9.88 0.05
N GLY A 135 15.18 10.67 -0.89
CA GLY A 135 14.53 10.91 -2.18
C GLY A 135 14.43 9.64 -3.04
N ALA A 136 15.48 8.80 -3.05
CA ALA A 136 15.47 7.53 -3.78
C ALA A 136 14.43 6.52 -3.24
N CYS A 137 13.92 6.69 -2.02
CA CYS A 137 12.85 5.84 -1.49
C CYS A 137 11.57 5.88 -2.34
N ASP A 138 11.26 7.00 -3.01
CA ASP A 138 10.06 7.11 -3.85
C ASP A 138 10.12 6.12 -5.02
N ASP A 139 11.19 6.17 -5.82
CA ASP A 139 11.41 5.29 -6.97
C ASP A 139 11.54 3.82 -6.55
N CYS A 140 12.24 3.56 -5.44
CA CYS A 140 12.40 2.21 -4.91
C CYS A 140 11.08 1.61 -4.38
N ALA A 141 10.22 2.42 -3.76
CA ALA A 141 8.90 1.96 -3.32
C ALA A 141 7.93 1.76 -4.50
N GLU A 142 8.07 2.52 -5.58
CA GLU A 142 7.28 2.32 -6.80
C GLU A 142 7.59 0.98 -7.45
N LYS A 143 8.88 0.64 -7.56
CA LYS A 143 9.42 -0.62 -8.12
C LYS A 143 9.22 -1.85 -7.21
N ALA A 144 8.74 -1.67 -5.98
CA ALA A 144 8.52 -2.76 -5.02
C ALA A 144 7.43 -3.74 -5.49
N ASN A 145 7.55 -5.00 -5.05
CA ASN A 145 6.58 -6.07 -5.31
C ASN A 145 6.00 -6.62 -3.99
N VAL A 146 5.10 -7.59 -4.08
CA VAL A 146 4.37 -8.15 -2.92
C VAL A 146 5.23 -8.83 -1.86
N ASP A 147 6.48 -9.16 -2.22
CA ASP A 147 7.48 -9.79 -1.34
C ASP A 147 8.52 -8.78 -0.84
N SER A 148 8.47 -7.53 -1.31
CA SER A 148 9.35 -6.47 -0.83
C SER A 148 9.11 -6.17 0.65
N THR A 149 10.22 -5.97 1.36
CA THR A 149 10.28 -5.58 2.77
C THR A 149 10.83 -4.17 2.91
N VAL A 150 10.74 -3.60 4.10
CA VAL A 150 11.34 -2.30 4.43
C VAL A 150 12.84 -2.31 4.11
N GLU A 151 13.55 -3.35 4.53
CA GLU A 151 14.98 -3.53 4.24
C GLU A 151 15.28 -3.57 2.73
N THR A 152 14.45 -4.22 1.91
CA THR A 152 14.72 -4.24 0.45
C THR A 152 14.61 -2.86 -0.19
N VAL A 153 13.70 -2.02 0.29
CA VAL A 153 13.54 -0.65 -0.23
C VAL A 153 14.67 0.25 0.25
N ILE A 154 15.12 0.10 1.51
CA ILE A 154 16.30 0.80 2.04
C ILE A 154 17.58 0.42 1.27
N GLN A 155 17.78 -0.87 1.00
CA GLN A 155 18.95 -1.31 0.22
C GLN A 155 18.94 -0.76 -1.21
N CYS A 156 17.76 -0.62 -1.81
CA CYS A 156 17.59 0.00 -3.11
C CYS A 156 17.98 1.50 -3.08
N SER A 157 17.46 2.27 -2.10
CA SER A 157 17.75 3.71 -1.99
C SER A 157 19.23 3.98 -1.71
N GLU A 158 19.89 3.11 -0.94
CA GLU A 158 21.32 3.18 -0.67
C GLU A 158 22.19 2.84 -1.90
N ALA A 159 21.69 1.99 -2.81
CA ALA A 159 22.39 1.59 -4.01
C ALA A 159 22.31 2.64 -5.13
N GLU A 160 21.18 3.35 -5.25
CA GLU A 160 21.02 4.44 -6.23
C GLU A 160 22.03 5.58 -5.99
N ASN A 161 22.47 5.78 -4.75
CA ASN A 161 23.51 6.75 -4.38
C ASN A 161 24.95 6.35 -4.79
N LYS A 162 25.17 5.13 -5.32
CA LYS A 162 26.48 4.68 -5.82
C LYS A 162 26.64 4.81 -7.34
N GLY A 163 25.63 5.35 -8.03
CA GLY A 163 25.49 5.25 -9.48
C GLY A 163 25.64 6.53 -10.30
N ASN A 164 25.98 7.68 -9.71
CA ASN A 164 26.22 8.94 -10.45
C ASN A 164 27.56 9.58 -10.07
#